data_AF-A0A0F9G0X1-F1
#
_entry.id   AF-A0A0F9G0X1-F1
#
_cell.length_a   1.000
_cell.length_b   1.000
_cell.length_c   1.000
_cell.angle_alpha   90.00
_cell.angle_beta   90.00
_cell.angle_gamma   90.00
#
_symmetry.space_group_name_H-M   'P 1'
#
loop_
_entity.id
_entity.type
_entity.pdbx_description
1 polymer ?
#
loop_
_entity_poly.entity_id
_entity_poly.type
_entity_poly.pdbx_seq_one_letter_code
_entity_poly.pdbx_strand_id
1 'polypeptide(L)'
;TIEDDVIIYSNATLLGAKAIIGARSIIGGNVWITEGVPQDTKVVLKKPELVYIGNHNRSGDLKPVYQQSRRGEKGGENEIC
;
A
#
# COMPACT_ATOMS: atom_id res chain seq x y z
N THR A 1 -18.48 -10.29 0.32
CA THR A 1 -18.12 -11.14 1.47
C THR A 1 -16.72 -10.83 1.92
N ILE A 2 -16.47 -10.83 3.23
CA ILE A 2 -15.14 -10.72 3.82
C ILE A 2 -14.89 -12.04 4.55
N GLU A 3 -13.78 -12.71 4.25
CA GLU A 3 -13.42 -14.00 4.84
C GLU A 3 -12.57 -13.83 6.13
N ASP A 4 -12.09 -14.95 6.66
CA ASP A 4 -11.37 -15.02 7.93
C ASP A 4 -10.01 -14.30 7.89
N ASP A 5 -9.63 -13.71 9.02
CA ASP A 5 -8.33 -13.03 9.22
C ASP A 5 -8.02 -11.91 8.21
N VAL A 6 -9.04 -11.31 7.59
CA VAL A 6 -8.86 -10.16 6.70
C VAL A 6 -8.58 -8.89 7.49
N ILE A 7 -7.51 -8.18 7.12
CA ILE A 7 -7.12 -6.90 7.70
C ILE A 7 -7.48 -5.78 6.72
N ILE A 8 -8.32 -4.83 7.16
CA ILE A 8 -8.74 -3.69 6.33
C ILE A 8 -8.37 -2.40 7.06
N TYR A 9 -7.52 -1.59 6.43
CA TYR A 9 -7.13 -0.30 6.95
C TYR A 9 -8.19 0.78 6.65
N SER A 10 -8.13 1.87 7.42
CA SER A 10 -9.07 2.99 7.35
C SER A 10 -9.19 3.59 5.94
N ASN A 11 -10.39 4.09 5.64
CA ASN A 11 -10.73 4.73 4.37
C ASN A 11 -10.64 3.83 3.13
N ALA A 12 -10.66 2.51 3.31
CA ALA A 12 -10.86 1.59 2.19
C ALA A 12 -12.33 1.57 1.77
N THR A 13 -12.57 1.54 0.45
CA THR A 13 -13.92 1.42 -0.13
C THR A 13 -14.03 0.10 -0.87
N LEU A 14 -15.01 -0.72 -0.47
CA LEU A 14 -15.30 -2.02 -1.08
C LEU A 14 -16.61 -1.91 -1.83
N LEU A 15 -16.55 -2.02 -3.16
CA LEU A 15 -17.70 -1.92 -4.05
C LEU A 15 -17.96 -3.26 -4.72
N GLY A 16 -19.23 -3.66 -4.76
CA GLY A 16 -19.70 -4.85 -5.46
C GLY A 16 -20.31 -5.89 -4.53
N ALA A 17 -21.60 -6.19 -4.73
CA ALA A 17 -22.35 -7.15 -3.92
C ALA A 17 -21.78 -8.58 -3.95
N LYS A 18 -21.03 -8.92 -5.02
CA LYS A 18 -20.40 -10.23 -5.22
C LYS A 18 -18.89 -10.24 -4.98
N ALA A 19 -18.29 -9.12 -4.58
CA ALA A 19 -16.86 -9.09 -4.30
C ALA A 19 -16.57 -9.94 -3.05
N ILE A 20 -15.62 -10.87 -3.15
CA ILE A 20 -15.13 -11.69 -2.05
C ILE A 20 -13.70 -11.23 -1.76
N ILE A 21 -13.42 -10.90 -0.50
CA ILE A 21 -12.07 -10.63 -0.02
C ILE A 21 -11.61 -11.91 0.69
N GLY A 22 -10.64 -12.58 0.06
CA GLY A 22 -10.15 -13.88 0.49
C GLY A 22 -9.46 -13.84 1.85
N ALA A 23 -9.41 -14.99 2.53
CA ALA A 23 -8.86 -15.10 3.88
C ALA A 23 -7.38 -14.65 3.97
N ARG A 24 -7.01 -14.10 5.13
CA ARG A 24 -5.65 -13.56 5.45
C ARG A 24 -5.17 -12.43 4.53
N SER A 25 -6.06 -11.83 3.74
CA SER A 25 -5.71 -10.71 2.87
C SER A 25 -5.65 -9.38 3.61
N ILE A 26 -4.80 -8.48 3.11
CA ILE A 26 -4.55 -7.16 3.68
C ILE A 26 -4.96 -6.09 2.68
N ILE A 27 -5.98 -5.30 3.02
CA ILE A 27 -6.44 -4.16 2.23
C ILE A 27 -5.90 -2.87 2.84
N GLY A 28 -5.00 -2.20 2.11
CA GLY A 28 -4.39 -0.94 2.50
C GLY A 28 -5.38 0.21 2.65
N GLY A 29 -4.94 1.27 3.34
CA GLY A 29 -5.77 2.45 3.55
C GLY A 29 -5.98 3.23 2.25
N ASN A 30 -7.12 3.91 2.14
CA ASN A 30 -7.48 4.69 0.96
C ASN A 30 -7.58 3.86 -0.35
N VAL A 31 -7.68 2.54 -0.26
CA VAL A 31 -7.79 1.64 -1.42
C VAL A 31 -9.25 1.53 -1.85
N TRP A 32 -9.49 1.55 -3.16
CA TRP A 32 -10.80 1.27 -3.76
C TRP A 32 -10.77 -0.07 -4.48
N ILE A 33 -11.59 -1.00 -4.00
CA ILE A 33 -11.74 -2.35 -4.55
C ILE A 33 -13.10 -2.45 -5.24
N THR A 34 -13.12 -2.89 -6.49
CA THR A 34 -14.36 -3.15 -7.26
C THR A 34 -14.56 -4.62 -7.61
N GLU A 35 -13.55 -5.45 -7.37
CA GLU A 35 -13.49 -6.86 -7.75
C GLU A 35 -12.99 -7.72 -6.58
N GLY A 36 -13.13 -9.04 -6.72
CA GLY A 36 -12.68 -9.97 -5.69
C GLY A 36 -11.17 -9.93 -5.50
N VAL A 37 -10.72 -10.15 -4.27
CA VAL A 37 -9.31 -10.24 -3.91
C VAL A 37 -9.05 -11.68 -3.46
N PRO A 38 -8.07 -12.40 -4.05
CA PRO A 38 -7.72 -13.74 -3.60
C PRO A 38 -7.26 -13.76 -2.14
N GLN A 39 -7.21 -14.95 -1.55
CA GLN A 39 -6.59 -15.16 -0.23
C GLN A 39 -5.09 -14.79 -0.25
N ASP A 40 -4.51 -14.57 0.93
CA ASP A 40 -3.08 -14.31 1.14
C ASP A 40 -2.52 -13.14 0.30
N THR A 41 -3.37 -12.16 -0.02
CA THR A 41 -3.04 -11.07 -0.94
C THR A 41 -2.97 -9.73 -0.20
N LYS A 42 -1.95 -8.93 -0.51
CA LYS A 42 -1.82 -7.56 -0.01
C LYS A 42 -2.12 -6.55 -1.11
N VAL A 43 -3.21 -5.81 -0.96
CA VAL A 43 -3.59 -4.73 -1.87
C VAL A 43 -3.21 -3.39 -1.25
N VAL A 44 -2.37 -2.62 -1.94
CA VAL A 44 -1.94 -1.29 -1.50
C VAL A 44 -1.94 -0.33 -2.67
N LEU A 45 -2.16 0.95 -2.38
CA LEU A 45 -1.90 1.99 -3.37
C LEU A 45 -0.40 2.06 -3.65
N LYS A 46 -0.03 2.18 -4.93
CA LYS A 46 1.33 2.56 -5.29
C LYS A 46 1.65 3.89 -4.62
N LYS A 47 2.93 4.13 -4.35
CA LYS A 47 3.37 5.44 -3.89
C LYS A 47 2.87 6.52 -4.87
N PRO A 48 2.06 7.48 -4.41
CA PRO A 48 1.58 8.55 -5.29
C PRO A 48 2.73 9.47 -5.68
N GLU A 49 2.66 9.98 -6.89
CA GLU A 49 3.51 11.10 -7.30
C GLU A 49 3.00 12.37 -6.62
N LEU A 50 3.91 13.07 -5.94
CA LEU A 50 3.57 14.24 -5.17
C LEU A 50 3.70 15.48 -6.05
N VAL A 51 2.61 16.23 -6.20
CA VAL A 51 2.62 17.54 -6.83
C VAL A 51 2.70 18.59 -5.73
N TYR A 52 3.79 19.37 -5.73
CA TYR A 52 3.99 20.47 -4.79
C TYR A 52 3.56 21.77 -5.47
N ILE A 53 2.54 22.43 -4.94
CA ILE A 53 2.04 23.71 -5.44
C ILE A 53 2.27 24.76 -4.36
N GLY A 54 3.20 25.69 -4.59
CA GLY A 54 3.53 26.78 -3.67
C GLY A 54 4.59 27.72 -4.24
N ASN A 55 4.64 28.95 -3.74
CA ASN A 55 5.68 29.92 -4.12
C ASN A 55 6.98 29.55 -3.40
N HIS A 56 7.81 28.70 -4.01
CA HIS A 56 9.09 28.24 -3.45
C HIS A 56 10.15 29.34 -3.47
N ASN A 57 9.98 30.39 -2.66
CA ASN A 57 10.99 31.44 -2.49
C ASN A 57 11.81 31.28 -1.20
N ARG A 58 11.94 30.05 -0.69
CA ARG A 58 12.87 29.73 0.41
C ARG A 58 13.69 28.50 0.04
N SER A 59 14.85 28.78 -0.52
CA SER A 59 15.97 27.87 -0.70
C SER A 59 16.54 27.47 0.66
N GLY A 60 16.09 26.33 1.19
CA GLY A 60 16.67 25.74 2.39
C GLY A 60 15.77 24.63 2.97
N ASP A 61 16.27 23.40 2.92
CA ASP A 61 15.93 22.30 3.84
C ASP A 61 14.64 21.48 3.65
N LEU A 62 14.27 21.10 2.43
CA LEU A 62 13.41 19.91 2.25
C LEU A 62 14.11 18.86 1.39
N LYS A 63 14.56 17.78 2.04
CA LYS A 63 14.99 16.58 1.31
C LYS A 63 13.75 15.91 0.72
N PRO A 64 13.74 15.54 -0.58
CA PRO A 64 12.59 14.87 -1.18
C PRO A 64 12.34 13.54 -0.48
N VAL A 65 11.07 13.29 -0.12
CA VAL A 65 10.56 12.13 0.63
C VAL A 65 10.63 10.80 -0.15
N TYR A 66 11.50 10.70 -1.16
CA TYR A 66 11.80 9.44 -1.82
C TYR A 66 13.16 9.41 -2.51
N GLN A 67 14.16 8.88 -1.80
CA GLN A 67 15.33 8.26 -2.41
C GLN A 67 15.64 6.97 -1.66
N GLN A 68 14.97 5.88 -2.03
CA GLN A 68 15.51 4.53 -1.83
C GLN A 68 15.17 3.69 -3.06
N SER A 69 16.13 3.65 -3.98
CA SER A 69 16.36 2.52 -4.86
C SER A 69 17.86 2.48 -5.16
N ARG A 70 18.44 1.28 -5.03
CA ARG A 70 19.86 0.91 -5.17
C ARG A 70 20.68 0.81 -3.87
N ARG A 71 20.37 -0.20 -3.05
CA ARG A 71 21.40 -1.19 -2.71
C ARG A 71 20.92 -2.54 -3.21
N GLY A 72 21.71 -3.15 -4.09
CA GLY A 72 21.48 -4.51 -4.53
C GLY A 72 21.60 -5.45 -3.33
N GLU A 73 20.62 -6.33 -3.20
CA GLU A 73 20.70 -7.51 -2.35
C GLU A 73 21.85 -8.38 -2.85
N LYS A 74 22.90 -8.50 -2.05
CA LYS A 74 23.74 -9.69 -2.02
C LYS A 74 23.48 -10.39 -0.70
N GLY A 75 22.75 -11.51 -0.79
CA GLY A 75 22.95 -12.77 -0.05
C GLY A 75 22.86 -12.79 1.48
N GLY A 76 22.01 -13.70 1.98
CA GLY A 76 22.04 -14.27 3.33
C GLY A 76 21.35 -13.40 4.39
N GLU A 77 20.60 -13.89 5.37
CA GLU A 77 20.36 -15.23 5.89
C GLU A 77 18.98 -15.24 6.56
N ASN A 78 18.48 -16.44 6.85
CA ASN A 78 17.19 -16.69 7.49
C ASN A 78 17.04 -15.98 8.84
N GLU A 79 15.93 -15.30 9.06
CA GLU A 79 15.42 -15.11 10.43
C GLU A 79 13.91 -15.33 10.44
N ILE A 80 13.57 -16.52 10.92
CA ILE A 80 12.28 -16.87 11.52
C ILE A 80 12.26 -16.20 12.89
N CYS A 81 11.29 -15.31 13.12
CA CYS A 81 10.45 -15.21 14.33
C CYS A 81 9.38 -14.12 14.08
#